data_AF-A0A8T5PLT3-F1
#
_entry.id   AF-A0A8T5PLT3-F1
#
_cell.length_a   1.000
_cell.length_b   1.000
_cell.length_c   1.000
_cell.angle_alpha   90.00
_cell.angle_beta   90.00
_cell.angle_gamma   90.00
#
_symmetry.space_group_name_H-M   'P 1'
#
loop_
_entity.id
_entity.type
_entity.pdbx_description
1 polymer ?
#
loop_
_entity_poly.entity_id
_entity_poly.type
_entity_poly.pdbx_seq_one_letter_code
_entity_poly.pdbx_strand_id
1 'polypeptide(L)'
;AIINYITKKHLPCEIETFIHGAMCVSISGRCFISQFEFGKSANRGECLQPCRREYIIEDEEGKRLKLGKNHVMSPKDLCTLPFIDKLIKIGVDAFKIEGRNRSPEYVKTVTEVYREAINNKNFDKKRLLEKLKTVYNRGFSSGFFFGIPSKDDWANVYGSKATTRKQYVGKIIHFYNKINVAEVKIESKGLKIGDKLMIQGPTSGVFEQKLDSMEIKHNKIKQAKKGKVVAVKLRNVARKNDRDYIITK
;
A
#
# COMPACT_ATOMS: atom_id res chain seq x y z
N ALA A 1 -7.60 -26.05 10.05
CA ALA A 1 -7.12 -24.77 9.48
C ALA A 1 -6.66 -25.02 8.04
N ILE A 2 -6.92 -24.11 7.09
CA ILE A 2 -6.56 -24.30 5.67
C ILE A 2 -5.06 -24.62 5.50
N ILE A 3 -4.21 -24.01 6.31
CA ILE A 3 -2.76 -24.23 6.27
C ILE A 3 -2.33 -25.69 6.50
N ASN A 4 -3.17 -26.52 7.13
CA ASN A 4 -2.88 -27.95 7.34
C ASN A 4 -3.25 -28.80 6.12
N TYR A 5 -4.15 -28.32 5.26
CA TYR A 5 -4.58 -29.02 4.04
C TYR A 5 -3.70 -28.69 2.83
N ILE A 6 -3.14 -27.48 2.80
CA ILE A 6 -2.22 -27.03 1.74
C ILE A 6 -0.81 -27.49 2.10
N THR A 7 -0.45 -28.73 1.77
CA THR A 7 0.96 -29.16 1.84
C THR A 7 1.37 -29.80 0.53
N LYS A 8 2.56 -29.44 0.02
CA LYS A 8 3.11 -29.97 -1.25
C LYS A 8 3.22 -31.50 -1.28
N LYS A 9 3.26 -32.15 -0.11
CA LYS A 9 3.24 -33.62 0.01
C LYS A 9 1.94 -34.28 -0.49
N HIS A 10 0.86 -33.52 -0.66
CA HIS A 10 -0.46 -34.06 -1.01
C HIS A 10 -0.99 -33.60 -2.37
N LEU A 11 -0.26 -32.73 -3.09
CA LEU A 11 -0.74 -32.14 -4.33
C LEU A 11 0.33 -32.26 -5.42
N PRO A 12 0.02 -32.86 -6.59
CA PRO A 12 0.96 -33.00 -7.70
C PRO A 12 1.10 -31.72 -8.54
N CYS A 13 0.84 -30.54 -7.96
CA CYS A 13 0.83 -29.26 -8.66
C CYS A 13 1.53 -28.15 -7.85
N GLU A 14 1.90 -27.08 -8.54
CA GLU A 14 2.43 -25.88 -7.91
C GLU A 14 1.34 -25.14 -7.11
N ILE A 15 1.73 -24.61 -5.95
CA ILE A 15 0.84 -23.93 -5.04
C ILE A 15 1.16 -22.44 -5.05
N GLU A 16 0.14 -21.63 -5.31
CA GLU A 16 0.22 -20.18 -5.25
C GLU A 16 -0.81 -19.62 -4.27
N THR A 17 -0.42 -18.63 -3.46
CA THR A 17 -1.36 -17.95 -2.55
C THR A 17 -1.08 -16.46 -2.42
N PHE A 18 -2.15 -15.70 -2.15
CA PHE A 18 -2.00 -14.34 -1.66
C PHE A 18 -1.35 -14.34 -0.27
N ILE A 19 -0.45 -13.39 -0.05
CA ILE A 19 0.28 -13.18 1.20
C ILE A 19 0.02 -11.82 1.83
N HIS A 20 -0.46 -10.84 1.04
CA HIS A 20 -0.73 -9.50 1.53
C HIS A 20 -1.75 -8.74 0.69
N GLY A 21 -2.52 -7.88 1.35
CA GLY A 21 -3.36 -6.86 0.71
C GLY A 21 -4.85 -7.09 0.90
N ALA A 22 -5.66 -6.46 0.05
CA ALA A 22 -7.11 -6.42 0.22
C ALA A 22 -7.74 -7.82 0.17
N MET A 23 -8.50 -8.19 1.21
CA MET A 23 -9.35 -9.38 1.17
C MET A 23 -10.76 -9.04 0.66
N CYS A 24 -11.37 -9.99 -0.05
CA CYS A 24 -12.76 -9.92 -0.49
C CYS A 24 -13.68 -10.60 0.50
N VAL A 25 -14.89 -10.06 0.64
CA VAL A 25 -16.03 -10.75 1.24
C VAL A 25 -16.75 -11.46 0.11
N SER A 26 -16.18 -12.57 -0.34
CA SER A 26 -16.82 -13.40 -1.36
C SER A 26 -17.00 -14.79 -0.81
N ILE A 27 -18.24 -15.27 -0.81
CA ILE A 27 -18.51 -16.69 -0.65
C ILE A 27 -18.17 -17.35 -1.99
N SER A 28 -17.34 -18.40 -1.98
CA SER A 28 -16.94 -19.15 -3.18
C SER A 28 -16.18 -18.32 -4.25
N GLY A 29 -15.49 -17.26 -3.83
CA GLY A 29 -14.65 -16.44 -4.74
C GLY A 29 -15.40 -15.60 -5.77
N ARG A 30 -16.75 -15.62 -5.75
CA ARG A 30 -17.59 -14.81 -6.65
C ARG A 30 -18.07 -13.57 -5.89
N CYS A 31 -17.67 -12.38 -6.33
CA CYS A 31 -18.18 -11.12 -5.81
C CYS A 31 -19.00 -10.40 -6.88
N PHE A 32 -20.31 -10.29 -6.66
CA PHE A 32 -21.24 -9.70 -7.62
C PHE A 32 -21.61 -8.25 -7.33
N ILE A 33 -21.32 -7.75 -6.14
CA ILE A 33 -21.75 -6.40 -5.71
C ILE A 33 -21.23 -5.32 -6.68
N SER A 34 -19.94 -5.37 -7.04
CA SER A 34 -19.38 -4.39 -7.99
C SER A 34 -19.92 -4.52 -9.41
N GLN A 35 -20.33 -5.73 -9.81
CA GLN A 35 -20.87 -5.98 -11.14
C GLN A 35 -22.30 -5.45 -11.26
N PHE A 36 -23.16 -5.74 -10.29
CA PHE A 36 -24.55 -5.29 -10.33
C PHE A 36 -24.67 -3.77 -10.16
N GLU A 37 -23.88 -3.17 -9.25
CA GLU A 37 -23.98 -1.74 -8.97
C GLU A 37 -23.30 -0.85 -10.01
N PHE A 38 -22.20 -1.31 -10.63
CA PHE A 38 -21.37 -0.46 -11.50
C PHE A 38 -21.03 -1.06 -12.86
N GLY A 39 -21.51 -2.27 -13.17
CA GLY A 39 -21.09 -3.00 -14.37
C GLY A 39 -19.61 -3.42 -14.36
N LYS A 40 -18.94 -3.39 -13.19
CA LYS A 40 -17.49 -3.64 -13.05
C LYS A 40 -17.24 -4.94 -12.30
N SER A 41 -16.88 -6.00 -13.03
CA SER A 41 -16.73 -7.34 -12.45
C SER A 41 -15.44 -7.51 -11.66
N ALA A 42 -15.56 -7.92 -10.39
CA ALA A 42 -14.40 -8.25 -9.56
C ALA A 42 -13.61 -9.45 -10.08
N ASN A 43 -14.31 -10.40 -10.71
CA ASN A 43 -13.71 -11.60 -11.31
C ASN A 43 -12.84 -11.27 -12.54
N ARG A 44 -13.06 -10.10 -13.16
CA ARG A 44 -12.24 -9.56 -14.26
C ARG A 44 -11.22 -8.53 -13.77
N GLY A 45 -11.13 -8.31 -12.47
CA GLY A 45 -10.22 -7.37 -11.85
C GLY A 45 -10.61 -5.90 -11.95
N GLU A 46 -11.85 -5.59 -12.30
CA GLU A 46 -12.36 -4.21 -12.39
C GLU A 46 -13.05 -3.72 -11.10
N CYS A 47 -12.97 -4.48 -10.00
CA CYS A 47 -13.70 -4.21 -8.76
C CYS A 47 -13.53 -2.76 -8.27
N LEU A 48 -14.65 -2.05 -8.07
CA LEU A 48 -14.70 -0.70 -7.48
C LEU A 48 -14.81 -0.70 -5.95
N GLN A 49 -14.63 -1.87 -5.33
CA GLN A 49 -14.61 -2.09 -3.89
C GLN A 49 -15.85 -1.57 -3.14
N PRO A 50 -17.10 -1.78 -3.62
CA PRO A 50 -18.31 -1.32 -2.92
C PRO A 50 -18.44 -1.86 -1.51
N CYS A 51 -18.01 -3.10 -1.26
CA CYS A 51 -18.01 -3.72 0.05
C CYS A 51 -17.26 -2.91 1.14
N ARG A 52 -16.44 -1.92 0.76
CA ARG A 52 -15.72 -1.02 1.67
C ARG A 52 -16.49 0.26 2.03
N ARG A 53 -17.73 0.43 1.53
CA ARG A 53 -18.62 1.57 1.78
C ARG A 53 -19.54 1.29 2.98
N GLU A 54 -20.16 2.36 3.49
CA GLU A 54 -21.21 2.25 4.50
C GLU A 54 -22.57 2.01 3.81
N TYR A 55 -23.39 1.15 4.41
CA TYR A 55 -24.69 0.75 3.86
C TYR A 55 -25.78 0.85 4.93
N ILE A 56 -27.01 1.12 4.49
CA ILE A 56 -28.21 0.88 5.28
C ILE A 56 -28.91 -0.28 4.57
N ILE A 57 -29.16 -1.36 5.31
CA ILE A 57 -30.03 -2.45 4.86
C ILE A 57 -31.39 -2.17 5.51
N GLU A 58 -32.43 -2.17 4.70
CA GLU A 58 -33.82 -2.07 5.15
C GLU A 58 -34.50 -3.39 4.75
N ASP A 59 -35.18 -4.04 5.69
CA ASP A 59 -36.03 -5.18 5.36
C ASP A 59 -37.41 -4.73 4.86
N GLU A 60 -38.22 -5.68 4.37
CA GLU A 60 -39.54 -5.38 3.80
C GLU A 60 -40.54 -4.79 4.82
N GLU A 61 -40.27 -4.95 6.12
CA GLU A 61 -41.06 -4.38 7.21
C GLU A 61 -40.61 -2.94 7.57
N GLY A 62 -39.65 -2.38 6.83
CA GLY A 62 -39.11 -1.03 7.05
C GLY A 62 -38.11 -0.95 8.20
N LYS A 63 -37.70 -2.08 8.78
CA LYS A 63 -36.69 -2.10 9.84
C LYS A 63 -35.32 -1.91 9.22
N ARG A 64 -34.67 -0.83 9.63
CA ARG A 64 -33.36 -0.43 9.14
C ARG A 64 -32.24 -0.98 10.01
N LEU A 65 -31.40 -1.81 9.41
CA LEU A 65 -30.07 -2.13 9.90
C LEU A 65 -29.06 -1.22 9.22
N LYS A 66 -28.63 -0.18 9.94
CA LYS A 66 -27.43 0.55 9.52
C LYS A 66 -26.24 -0.38 9.69
N LEU A 67 -25.65 -0.82 8.58
CA LEU A 67 -24.32 -1.42 8.59
C LEU A 67 -23.32 -0.29 8.93
N GLY A 68 -23.19 -0.01 10.22
CA GLY A 68 -22.38 1.06 10.77
C GLY A 68 -20.87 0.81 10.67
N LYS A 69 -20.08 1.69 11.31
CA LYS A 69 -18.59 1.78 11.40
C LYS A 69 -17.79 0.47 11.56
N ASN A 70 -18.44 -0.67 11.75
CA ASN A 70 -17.88 -2.00 11.93
C ASN A 70 -17.59 -2.72 10.61
N HIS A 71 -17.83 -2.06 9.47
CA HIS A 71 -17.56 -2.55 8.12
C HIS A 71 -17.80 -4.06 7.97
N VAL A 72 -19.05 -4.49 8.15
CA VAL A 72 -19.45 -5.90 8.07
C VAL A 72 -19.08 -6.55 6.73
N MET A 73 -18.86 -5.73 5.70
CA MET A 73 -18.41 -6.15 4.37
C MET A 73 -16.96 -5.72 4.04
N SER A 74 -16.19 -5.13 4.97
CA SER A 74 -14.80 -4.69 4.74
C SER A 74 -13.83 -5.38 5.69
N PRO A 75 -13.17 -6.46 5.26
CA PRO A 75 -12.19 -7.13 6.08
C PRO A 75 -10.94 -6.27 6.22
N LYS A 76 -10.15 -6.54 7.28
CA LYS A 76 -8.76 -6.11 7.36
C LYS A 76 -7.97 -6.69 6.19
N ASP A 77 -6.85 -6.07 5.87
CA ASP A 77 -5.98 -6.57 4.81
C ASP A 77 -5.26 -7.84 5.29
N LEU A 78 -5.10 -8.81 4.39
CA LEU A 78 -4.30 -10.00 4.65
C LEU A 78 -2.86 -9.57 4.97
N CYS A 79 -2.27 -10.17 5.99
CA CYS A 79 -0.86 -10.03 6.29
C CYS A 79 -0.32 -11.34 6.85
N THR A 80 0.46 -12.02 6.02
CA THR A 80 1.09 -13.29 6.39
C THR A 80 2.50 -13.12 6.95
N LEU A 81 3.07 -11.90 6.94
CA LEU A 81 4.40 -11.61 7.51
C LEU A 81 4.62 -12.23 8.91
N PRO A 82 3.63 -12.26 9.84
CA PRO A 82 3.84 -12.89 11.15
C PRO A 82 4.03 -14.41 11.11
N PHE A 83 3.69 -15.08 10.02
CA PHE A 83 3.70 -16.54 9.87
C PHE A 83 4.15 -17.01 8.47
N ILE A 84 4.90 -16.17 7.74
CA ILE A 84 5.37 -16.45 6.38
C ILE A 84 6.30 -17.67 6.33
N ASP A 85 7.04 -17.91 7.42
CA ASP A 85 7.87 -19.09 7.66
C ASP A 85 7.07 -20.39 7.54
N LYS A 86 5.82 -20.41 8.01
CA LYS A 86 4.94 -21.56 7.88
C LYS A 86 4.57 -21.82 6.43
N LEU A 87 4.30 -20.77 5.65
CA LEU A 87 3.96 -20.89 4.23
C LEU A 87 5.14 -21.40 3.39
N ILE A 88 6.36 -20.95 3.72
CA ILE A 88 7.59 -21.48 3.12
C ILE A 88 7.75 -22.97 3.47
N LYS A 89 7.56 -23.34 4.75
CA LYS A 89 7.73 -24.71 5.24
C LYS A 89 6.77 -25.72 4.60
N ILE A 90 5.53 -25.34 4.32
CA ILE A 90 4.53 -26.22 3.66
C ILE A 90 4.77 -26.38 2.15
N GLY A 91 5.72 -25.62 1.59
CA GLY A 91 6.13 -25.71 0.19
C GLY A 91 5.24 -24.93 -0.77
N VAL A 92 4.77 -23.74 -0.39
CA VAL A 92 4.16 -22.81 -1.36
C VAL A 92 5.22 -22.39 -2.39
N ASP A 93 4.90 -22.53 -3.67
CA ASP A 93 5.81 -22.24 -4.79
C ASP A 93 5.79 -20.76 -5.18
N ALA A 94 4.63 -20.11 -5.09
CA ALA A 94 4.46 -18.71 -5.50
C ALA A 94 3.66 -17.87 -4.47
N PHE A 95 4.21 -16.69 -4.16
CA PHE A 95 3.58 -15.72 -3.25
C PHE A 95 3.05 -14.50 -4.02
N LYS A 96 1.75 -14.24 -3.90
CA LYS A 96 1.05 -13.13 -4.55
C LYS A 96 0.78 -11.97 -3.60
N ILE A 97 0.98 -10.74 -4.07
CA ILE A 97 0.63 -9.51 -3.36
C ILE A 97 -0.51 -8.82 -4.12
N GLU A 98 -1.58 -8.43 -3.42
CA GLU A 98 -2.66 -7.63 -4.01
C GLU A 98 -2.24 -6.16 -4.11
N GLY A 99 -1.73 -5.78 -5.29
CA GLY A 99 -1.25 -4.44 -5.61
C GLY A 99 -2.17 -3.60 -6.50
N ARG A 100 -3.34 -4.12 -6.92
CA ARG A 100 -4.21 -3.39 -7.86
C ARG A 100 -4.76 -2.12 -7.22
N ASN A 101 -4.77 -1.03 -8.01
CA ASN A 101 -5.17 0.30 -7.55
C ASN A 101 -4.43 0.73 -6.27
N ARG A 102 -3.19 0.30 -6.10
CA ARG A 102 -2.31 0.74 -5.01
C ARG A 102 -1.27 1.71 -5.54
N SER A 103 -0.80 2.56 -4.65
CA SER A 103 0.20 3.57 -4.98
C SER A 103 1.58 2.93 -5.16
N PRO A 104 2.48 3.54 -5.95
CA PRO A 104 3.82 3.00 -6.18
C PRO A 104 4.60 2.71 -4.89
N GLU A 105 4.47 3.56 -3.87
CA GLU A 105 5.14 3.38 -2.57
C GLU A 105 4.58 2.18 -1.78
N TYR A 106 3.30 1.86 -1.93
CA TYR A 106 2.72 0.64 -1.34
C TYR A 106 3.37 -0.60 -1.97
N VAL A 107 3.40 -0.67 -3.29
CA VAL A 107 3.97 -1.81 -4.02
C VAL A 107 5.44 -2.01 -3.66
N LYS A 108 6.23 -0.92 -3.66
CA LYS A 108 7.64 -0.95 -3.23
C LYS A 108 7.77 -1.47 -1.80
N THR A 109 7.03 -0.90 -0.86
CA THR A 109 7.16 -1.20 0.57
C THR A 109 6.79 -2.63 0.88
N VAL A 110 5.64 -3.11 0.41
CA VAL A 110 5.17 -4.48 0.66
C VAL A 110 6.13 -5.48 0.02
N THR A 111 6.56 -5.25 -1.23
CA THR A 111 7.49 -6.14 -1.92
C THR A 111 8.84 -6.23 -1.19
N GLU A 112 9.42 -5.10 -0.77
CA GLU A 112 10.67 -5.08 0.00
C GLU A 112 10.54 -5.85 1.32
N VAL A 113 9.44 -5.63 2.06
CA VAL A 113 9.19 -6.28 3.34
C VAL A 113 9.15 -7.81 3.18
N TYR A 114 8.35 -8.31 2.23
CA TYR A 114 8.25 -9.76 2.03
C TYR A 114 9.50 -10.36 1.41
N ARG A 115 10.18 -9.64 0.50
CA ARG A 115 11.46 -10.10 -0.05
C ARG A 115 12.49 -10.29 1.07
N GLU A 116 12.57 -9.36 2.01
CA GLU A 116 13.45 -9.48 3.16
C GLU A 116 13.08 -10.67 4.04
N ALA A 117 11.79 -10.82 4.39
CA ALA A 117 11.32 -11.91 5.23
C ALA A 117 11.49 -13.30 4.60
N ILE A 118 11.41 -13.40 3.27
CA ILE A 118 11.61 -14.65 2.53
C ILE A 118 13.11 -14.99 2.43
N ASN A 119 13.96 -14.00 2.19
CA ASN A 119 15.39 -14.22 2.00
C ASN A 119 16.15 -14.43 3.33
N ASN A 120 15.62 -13.96 4.46
CA ASN A 120 16.25 -14.06 5.77
C ASN A 120 15.33 -14.75 6.78
N LYS A 121 15.69 -15.94 7.27
CA LYS A 121 14.89 -16.68 8.26
C LYS A 121 14.77 -15.98 9.62
N ASN A 122 15.72 -15.11 9.97
CA ASN A 122 15.79 -14.40 11.26
C ASN A 122 15.50 -12.89 11.07
N PHE A 123 14.49 -12.55 10.28
CA PHE A 123 14.12 -11.16 10.04
C PHE A 123 13.50 -10.50 11.28
N ASP A 124 13.68 -9.19 11.41
CA ASP A 124 13.03 -8.39 12.45
C ASP A 124 11.55 -8.16 12.10
N LYS A 125 10.69 -9.06 12.57
CA LYS A 125 9.25 -9.02 12.36
C LYS A 125 8.60 -7.73 12.83
N LYS A 126 9.04 -7.17 13.97
CA LYS A 126 8.46 -5.95 14.54
C LYS A 126 8.77 -4.77 13.63
N ARG A 127 10.03 -4.61 13.23
CA ARG A 127 10.46 -3.56 12.30
C ARG A 127 9.72 -3.63 10.97
N LEU A 128 9.59 -4.82 10.39
CA LEU A 128 8.91 -5.02 9.12
C LEU A 128 7.40 -4.76 9.21
N LEU A 129 6.75 -5.15 10.31
CA LEU A 129 5.35 -4.81 10.56
C LEU A 129 5.15 -3.29 10.70
N GLU A 130 6.03 -2.58 11.41
CA GLU A 130 5.98 -1.11 11.48
C GLU A 130 6.15 -0.46 10.10
N LYS A 131 7.00 -1.03 9.24
CA LYS A 131 7.14 -0.57 7.85
C LYS A 131 5.86 -0.80 7.03
N LEU A 132 5.16 -1.92 7.19
CA LEU A 132 3.87 -2.15 6.52
C LEU A 132 2.80 -1.16 7.00
N LYS A 133 2.86 -0.70 8.26
CA LYS A 133 1.94 0.31 8.79
C LYS A 133 2.12 1.69 8.17
N THR A 134 3.25 2.01 7.53
CA THR A 134 3.46 3.34 6.94
C THR A 134 2.71 3.52 5.62
N VAL A 135 2.38 2.43 4.92
CA VAL A 135 1.63 2.45 3.66
C VAL A 135 0.16 2.10 3.87
N TYR A 136 -0.67 2.29 2.83
CA TYR A 136 -2.10 2.04 2.91
C TYR A 136 -2.40 0.66 3.51
N ASN A 137 -3.18 0.63 4.57
CA ASN A 137 -3.70 -0.60 5.14
C ASN A 137 -4.99 -0.31 5.91
N ARG A 138 -5.84 -1.32 6.13
CA ARG A 138 -7.03 -1.20 6.99
C ARG A 138 -6.87 -1.95 8.32
N GLY A 139 -5.64 -2.14 8.76
CA GLY A 139 -5.28 -3.16 9.75
C GLY A 139 -4.99 -4.50 9.09
N PHE A 140 -4.47 -5.43 9.89
CA PHE A 140 -3.96 -6.70 9.40
C PHE A 140 -4.74 -7.87 10.01
N SER A 141 -4.96 -8.90 9.18
CA SER A 141 -5.59 -10.16 9.55
C SER A 141 -4.78 -11.33 8.97
N SER A 142 -4.89 -12.49 9.62
CA SER A 142 -4.37 -13.75 9.07
C SER A 142 -5.25 -14.34 7.96
N GLY A 143 -6.41 -13.74 7.68
CA GLY A 143 -7.39 -14.30 6.77
C GLY A 143 -7.85 -15.68 7.21
N PHE A 144 -8.04 -16.57 6.24
CA PHE A 144 -8.59 -17.91 6.48
C PHE A 144 -7.52 -18.96 6.81
N PHE A 145 -6.24 -18.57 6.93
CA PHE A 145 -5.14 -19.53 7.11
C PHE A 145 -5.27 -20.37 8.39
N PHE A 146 -5.74 -19.76 9.48
CA PHE A 146 -5.87 -20.41 10.79
C PHE A 146 -7.29 -20.73 11.22
N GLY A 147 -8.29 -20.53 10.35
CA GLY A 147 -9.68 -20.78 10.67
C GLY A 147 -10.61 -19.78 10.01
N ILE A 148 -11.85 -19.76 10.47
CA ILE A 148 -12.85 -18.77 10.02
C ILE A 148 -12.52 -17.43 10.69
N PRO A 149 -12.45 -16.32 9.94
CA PRO A 149 -12.23 -14.99 10.51
C PRO A 149 -13.26 -14.64 11.58
N SER A 150 -12.80 -14.02 12.66
CA SER A 150 -13.65 -13.58 13.76
C SER A 150 -14.12 -12.13 13.55
N LYS A 151 -14.90 -11.61 14.51
CA LYS A 151 -15.26 -10.18 14.55
C LYS A 151 -14.05 -9.25 14.49
N ASP A 152 -12.88 -9.70 14.97
CA ASP A 152 -11.66 -8.90 15.02
C ASP A 152 -10.94 -8.82 13.67
N ASP A 153 -11.35 -9.59 12.66
CA ASP A 153 -10.76 -9.57 11.32
C ASP A 153 -11.43 -8.54 10.40
N TRP A 154 -12.45 -7.84 10.88
CA TRP A 154 -13.13 -6.75 10.17
C TRP A 154 -12.46 -5.40 10.41
N ALA A 155 -12.41 -4.57 9.37
CA ALA A 155 -11.89 -3.22 9.48
C ALA A 155 -12.86 -2.36 10.31
N ASN A 156 -12.33 -1.46 11.14
CA ASN A 156 -13.13 -0.50 11.91
C ASN A 156 -12.90 0.95 11.44
N VAL A 157 -12.35 1.14 10.24
CA VAL A 157 -12.06 2.46 9.65
C VAL A 157 -12.53 2.51 8.21
N TYR A 158 -13.05 3.66 7.79
CA TYR A 158 -13.46 3.90 6.40
C TYR A 158 -12.28 4.08 5.44
N GLY A 159 -11.18 4.64 5.93
CA GLY A 159 -9.99 4.96 5.12
C GLY A 159 -8.78 4.09 5.45
N SER A 160 -7.60 4.68 5.30
CA SER A 160 -6.32 4.05 5.64
C SER A 160 -5.98 4.23 7.12
N LYS A 161 -5.39 3.21 7.74
CA LYS A 161 -4.67 3.27 9.03
C LYS A 161 -3.18 3.54 8.87
N ALA A 162 -2.74 3.98 7.68
CA ALA A 162 -1.34 4.32 7.46
C ALA A 162 -0.85 5.35 8.49
N THR A 163 0.29 5.09 9.10
CA THR A 163 0.96 5.98 10.07
C THR A 163 1.70 7.13 9.39
N THR A 164 1.64 7.19 8.05
CA THR A 164 2.18 8.31 7.28
C THR A 164 1.21 8.70 6.18
N ARG A 165 1.31 9.96 5.77
CA ARG A 165 0.62 10.53 4.60
C ARG A 165 1.65 11.16 3.69
N LYS A 166 1.41 11.09 2.39
CA LYS A 166 2.17 11.85 1.40
C LYS A 166 1.38 13.06 0.95
N GLN A 167 2.04 14.21 0.89
CA GLN A 167 1.48 15.44 0.39
C GLN A 167 2.23 15.85 -0.88
N TYR A 168 1.51 15.99 -1.99
CA TYR A 168 2.11 16.44 -3.25
C TYR A 168 2.73 17.82 -3.08
N VAL A 169 3.95 18.01 -3.57
CA VAL A 169 4.70 19.28 -3.56
C VAL A 169 4.74 19.90 -4.95
N GLY A 170 5.09 19.09 -5.95
CA GLY A 170 5.42 19.58 -7.28
C GLY A 170 6.03 18.49 -8.14
N LYS A 171 6.70 18.93 -9.21
CA LYS A 171 7.29 18.02 -10.20
C LYS A 171 8.69 18.44 -10.58
N ILE A 172 9.48 17.45 -10.96
CA ILE A 172 10.81 17.65 -11.51
C ILE A 172 10.68 18.18 -12.94
N ILE A 173 11.29 19.33 -13.21
CA ILE A 173 11.33 19.93 -14.55
C ILE A 173 12.63 19.59 -15.28
N HIS A 174 13.71 19.38 -14.53
CA HIS A 174 15.01 19.00 -15.05
C HIS A 174 15.83 18.21 -14.01
N PHE A 175 16.74 17.34 -14.46
CA PHE A 175 17.65 16.60 -13.58
C PHE A 175 19.07 16.60 -14.16
N TYR A 176 20.01 17.18 -13.41
CA TYR A 176 21.42 17.25 -13.73
C TYR A 176 22.16 16.00 -13.24
N ASN A 177 22.28 14.99 -14.11
CA ASN A 177 22.84 13.68 -13.77
C ASN A 177 24.25 13.74 -13.13
N LYS A 178 25.15 14.61 -13.61
CA LYS A 178 26.56 14.68 -13.14
C LYS A 178 26.69 15.04 -11.66
N ILE A 179 25.77 15.86 -11.15
CA ILE A 179 25.81 16.39 -9.77
C ILE A 179 24.64 15.90 -8.90
N ASN A 180 23.75 15.08 -9.47
CA ASN A 180 22.52 14.58 -8.87
C ASN A 180 21.63 15.69 -8.30
N VAL A 181 21.36 16.72 -9.10
CA VAL A 181 20.50 17.84 -8.71
C VAL A 181 19.24 17.85 -9.56
N ALA A 182 18.07 17.89 -8.93
CA ALA A 182 16.78 18.09 -9.58
C ALA A 182 16.34 19.55 -9.46
N GLU A 183 15.81 20.11 -10.55
CA GLU A 183 14.99 21.31 -10.48
C GLU A 183 13.55 20.89 -10.23
N VAL A 184 13.03 21.27 -9.07
CA VAL A 184 11.66 20.98 -8.64
C VAL A 184 10.83 22.25 -8.78
N LYS A 185 9.81 22.21 -9.63
CA LYS A 185 8.79 23.26 -9.68
C LYS A 185 7.77 22.99 -8.57
N ILE A 186 7.71 23.87 -7.59
CA ILE A 186 6.79 23.76 -6.46
C ILE A 186 5.40 24.22 -6.90
N GLU A 187 4.42 23.33 -6.83
CA GLU A 187 3.03 23.55 -7.26
C GLU A 187 2.04 23.64 -6.08
N SER A 188 2.46 23.27 -4.86
CA SER A 188 1.63 23.28 -3.65
C SER A 188 2.31 23.97 -2.43
N LYS A 189 2.03 23.53 -1.19
CA LYS A 189 2.39 24.16 0.10
C LYS A 189 3.85 24.63 0.22
N GLY A 190 4.82 23.99 -0.45
CA GLY A 190 6.23 24.35 -0.37
C GLY A 190 7.14 23.23 0.09
N LEU A 191 8.42 23.55 0.28
CA LEU A 191 9.47 22.69 0.85
C LEU A 191 10.21 23.45 1.96
N LYS A 192 10.65 22.73 2.98
CA LYS A 192 11.54 23.21 4.04
C LYS A 192 12.67 22.22 4.26
N ILE A 193 13.88 22.74 4.55
CA ILE A 193 15.00 21.88 4.98
C ILE A 193 14.57 21.01 6.16
N GLY A 194 14.88 19.72 6.06
CA GLY A 194 14.49 18.70 7.02
C GLY A 194 13.24 17.90 6.64
N ASP A 195 12.45 18.35 5.66
CA ASP A 195 11.30 17.60 5.15
C ASP A 195 11.76 16.23 4.59
N LYS A 196 10.92 15.21 4.77
CA LYS A 196 11.16 13.89 4.19
C LYS A 196 10.50 13.83 2.81
N LEU A 197 11.32 13.92 1.76
CA LEU A 197 10.89 13.86 0.37
C LEU A 197 10.61 12.41 -0.07
N MET A 198 9.66 12.26 -1.00
CA MET A 198 9.37 11.04 -1.73
C MET A 198 9.23 11.40 -3.21
N ILE A 199 10.17 10.92 -4.01
CA ILE A 199 10.14 11.08 -5.47
C ILE A 199 9.45 9.86 -6.08
N GLN A 200 8.56 10.09 -7.05
CA GLN A 200 7.85 9.05 -7.77
C GLN A 200 7.89 9.28 -9.28
N GLY A 201 8.38 8.29 -10.02
CA GLY A 201 8.46 8.33 -11.47
C GLY A 201 8.14 6.96 -12.09
N PRO A 202 7.60 6.92 -13.32
CA PRO A 202 7.32 5.64 -14.00
C PRO A 202 8.59 4.82 -14.25
N THR A 203 9.73 5.48 -14.48
CA THR A 203 11.02 4.82 -14.72
C THR A 203 12.01 5.01 -13.55
N SER A 204 11.90 6.10 -12.80
CA SER A 204 12.71 6.35 -11.61
C SER A 204 12.26 5.53 -10.39
N GLY A 205 11.06 4.93 -10.44
CA GLY A 205 10.48 4.19 -9.34
C GLY A 205 10.10 5.11 -8.17
N VAL A 206 10.30 4.63 -6.95
CA VAL A 206 10.03 5.39 -5.72
C VAL A 206 11.27 5.40 -4.85
N PHE A 207 11.69 6.57 -4.38
CA PHE A 207 12.71 6.67 -3.34
C PHE A 207 12.42 7.82 -2.38
N GLU A 208 12.97 7.72 -1.18
CA GLU A 208 12.75 8.67 -0.10
C GLU A 208 14.10 9.24 0.37
N GLN A 209 14.12 10.51 0.75
CA GLN A 209 15.28 11.13 1.36
C GLN A 209 14.90 12.28 2.27
N LYS A 210 15.81 12.68 3.16
CA LYS A 210 15.67 13.95 3.88
C LYS A 210 16.16 15.08 2.97
N LEU A 211 15.45 16.21 2.98
CA LEU A 211 15.87 17.42 2.29
C LEU A 211 16.98 18.11 3.10
N ASP A 212 18.22 17.91 2.71
CA ASP A 212 19.39 18.43 3.43
C ASP A 212 19.80 19.85 2.97
N SER A 213 19.62 20.16 1.68
CA SER A 213 19.93 21.47 1.11
C SER A 213 19.07 21.78 -0.12
N MET A 214 18.73 23.05 -0.33
CA MET A 214 18.13 23.53 -1.58
C MET A 214 18.58 24.95 -1.91
N GLU A 215 18.55 25.27 -3.20
CA GLU A 215 19.03 26.55 -3.73
C GLU A 215 18.05 27.18 -4.71
N ILE A 216 18.04 28.51 -4.76
CA ILE A 216 17.42 29.30 -5.82
C ILE A 216 18.48 30.27 -6.34
N LYS A 217 18.76 30.23 -7.65
CA LYS A 217 19.78 31.09 -8.29
C LYS A 217 21.10 31.08 -7.51
N HIS A 218 21.63 29.90 -7.20
CA HIS A 218 22.87 29.66 -6.44
C HIS A 218 22.89 30.14 -4.97
N ASN A 219 21.76 30.64 -4.44
CA ASN A 219 21.65 31.01 -3.04
C ASN A 219 20.97 29.89 -2.25
N LYS A 220 21.63 29.44 -1.18
CA LYS A 220 21.06 28.46 -0.23
C LYS A 220 19.85 29.06 0.47
N ILE A 221 18.76 28.32 0.49
CA ILE A 221 17.51 28.74 1.13
C ILE A 221 17.01 27.67 2.11
N LYS A 222 16.32 28.12 3.17
CA LYS A 222 15.78 27.22 4.21
C LYS A 222 14.34 26.79 3.93
N GLN A 223 13.59 27.59 3.18
CA GLN A 223 12.20 27.32 2.80
C GLN A 223 11.91 27.86 1.40
N ALA A 224 11.05 27.18 0.66
CA ALA A 224 10.50 27.65 -0.61
C ALA A 224 8.98 27.44 -0.66
N LYS A 225 8.26 28.39 -1.25
CA LYS A 225 6.80 28.38 -1.37
C LYS A 225 6.36 28.03 -2.80
N LYS A 226 5.05 27.81 -2.98
CA LYS A 226 4.39 27.61 -4.28
C LYS A 226 4.89 28.62 -5.34
N GLY A 227 5.07 28.13 -6.56
CA GLY A 227 5.43 28.92 -7.73
C GLY A 227 6.94 29.12 -7.92
N LYS A 228 7.77 28.71 -6.95
CA LYS A 228 9.23 28.75 -7.09
C LYS A 228 9.75 27.47 -7.74
N VAL A 229 10.87 27.59 -8.46
CA VAL A 229 11.70 26.47 -8.90
C VAL A 229 12.90 26.41 -7.98
N VAL A 230 13.14 25.25 -7.39
CA VAL A 230 14.24 25.02 -6.45
C VAL A 230 15.15 23.91 -6.96
N ALA A 231 16.45 24.11 -6.82
CA ALA A 231 17.43 23.07 -7.06
C ALA A 231 17.61 22.25 -5.78
N VAL A 232 17.37 20.93 -5.87
CA VAL A 232 17.44 19.99 -4.76
C VAL A 232 18.39 18.86 -5.11
N LYS A 233 19.36 18.59 -4.23
CA LYS A 233 20.23 17.42 -4.40
C LYS A 233 19.48 16.14 -4.06
N LEU A 234 19.45 15.18 -4.98
CA LEU A 234 18.80 13.88 -4.81
C LEU A 234 19.85 12.77 -4.66
N ARG A 235 19.50 11.71 -3.91
CA ARG A 235 20.35 10.52 -3.73
C ARG A 235 20.27 9.54 -4.89
N ASN A 236 19.15 9.60 -5.64
CA ASN A 236 18.88 8.73 -6.75
C ASN A 236 18.57 9.56 -7.99
N VAL A 237 18.76 8.90 -9.13
CA VAL A 237 18.41 9.45 -10.42
C VAL A 237 16.92 9.74 -10.48
N ALA A 238 16.58 10.92 -11.00
CA ALA A 238 15.20 11.29 -11.28
C ALA A 238 15.05 11.76 -12.72
N ARG A 239 13.79 11.95 -13.14
CA ARG A 239 13.42 12.27 -14.51
C ARG A 239 12.43 13.42 -14.55
N LYS A 240 12.40 14.11 -15.69
CA LYS A 240 11.40 15.13 -15.97
C LYS A 240 10.00 14.54 -15.80
N ASN A 241 9.11 15.29 -15.14
CA ASN A 241 7.75 14.93 -14.74
C ASN A 241 7.63 13.92 -13.59
N ASP A 242 8.72 13.47 -13.00
CA ASP A 242 8.63 12.78 -11.71
C ASP A 242 8.00 13.72 -10.68
N ARG A 243 7.22 13.14 -9.78
CA ARG A 243 6.45 13.86 -8.77
C ARG A 243 7.21 13.85 -7.45
N ASP A 244 7.23 15.00 -6.79
CA ASP A 244 7.78 15.18 -5.46
C ASP A 244 6.65 15.30 -4.44
N TYR A 245 6.84 14.64 -3.29
CA TYR A 245 5.91 14.61 -2.18
C TYR A 245 6.66 14.79 -0.86
N ILE A 246 6.04 15.40 0.14
CA ILE A 246 6.50 15.34 1.54
C ILE A 246 5.78 14.22 2.25
N ILE A 247 6.51 13.39 2.99
CA ILE A 247 5.97 12.38 3.91
C ILE A 247 5.80 13.03 5.29
N THR A 248 4.57 13.02 5.80
CA THR A 248 4.24 13.42 7.17
C THR A 248 3.76 12.21 7.96
N LYS A 249 3.98 12.20 9.28
CA LYS A 249 3.30 11.25 10.18
C LYS A 249 1.84 11.67 10.38
#